data_AF-A0A2S8Z9D6-F1
#
_entry.id   AF-A0A2S8Z9D6-F1
#
_cell.length_a   1.000
_cell.length_b   1.000
_cell.length_c   1.000
_cell.angle_alpha   90.00
_cell.angle_beta   90.00
_cell.angle_gamma   90.00
#
_symmetry.space_group_name_H-M   'P 1'
#
loop_
_entity.id
_entity.type
_entity.pdbx_description
1 polymer ?
#
loop_
_entity_poly.entity_id
_entity_poly.type
_entity_poly.pdbx_seq_one_letter_code
_entity_poly.pdbx_strand_id
1 'polypeptide(L)'
;MPVIAVIFPALLLLTAVLTELASRGRLRRNRIAGIRTHATMRTDAAWAASHRAAAKTVWIGFVASAVAALIALVAEGTVSLVAVVAVAAIFLATSVVSLLQANEAARLRP
;
A
#
# COMPACT_ATOMS: atom_id res chain seq x y z
N MET A 1 -17.61 12.66 -1.68
CA MET A 1 -17.30 11.80 -0.52
C MET A 1 -17.18 10.31 -0.86
N PRO A 2 -18.13 9.64 -1.56
CA PRO A 2 -18.03 8.19 -1.79
C PRO A 2 -16.85 7.79 -2.68
N VAL A 3 -16.41 8.69 -3.57
CA VAL A 3 -15.24 8.45 -4.44
C VAL A 3 -13.98 8.14 -3.62
N ILE A 4 -13.69 8.91 -2.56
CA ILE A 4 -12.50 8.68 -1.71
C ILE A 4 -12.65 7.35 -0.96
N ALA A 5 -13.83 7.13 -0.36
CA ALA A 5 -14.14 5.91 0.38
C ALA A 5 -14.05 4.64 -0.48
N VAL A 6 -14.22 4.72 -1.80
CA VAL A 6 -14.10 3.56 -2.68
C VAL A 6 -12.72 3.47 -3.32
N ILE A 7 -12.21 4.56 -3.90
CA ILE A 7 -10.98 4.53 -4.70
C ILE A 7 -9.76 4.23 -3.83
N PHE A 8 -9.66 4.82 -2.64
CA PHE A 8 -8.42 4.70 -1.85
C PHE A 8 -8.24 3.28 -1.28
N PRO A 9 -9.26 2.61 -0.72
CA PRO A 9 -9.15 1.20 -0.38
C PRO A 9 -8.90 0.32 -1.61
N ALA A 10 -9.51 0.61 -2.77
CA ALA A 10 -9.27 -0.16 -3.99
C ALA A 10 -7.81 -0.03 -4.48
N LEU A 11 -7.23 1.17 -4.40
CA LEU A 11 -5.81 1.39 -4.71
C LEU A 11 -4.89 0.68 -3.70
N LEU A 12 -5.24 0.68 -2.40
CA LEU A 12 -4.50 -0.09 -1.39
C LEU A 12 -4.60 -1.60 -1.62
N LEU A 13 -5.76 -2.10 -2.06
CA LEU A 13 -5.89 -3.49 -2.45
C LEU A 13 -5.00 -3.82 -3.64
N LEU A 14 -5.01 -2.97 -4.67
CA LEU A 14 -4.15 -3.14 -5.83
C LEU A 14 -2.67 -3.15 -5.44
N THR A 15 -2.23 -2.21 -4.61
CA THR A 15 -0.83 -2.18 -4.14
C THR A 15 -0.51 -3.38 -3.25
N ALA A 16 -1.43 -3.84 -2.41
CA ALA A 16 -1.25 -5.03 -1.58
C ALA A 16 -1.03 -6.26 -2.45
N VAL A 17 -1.88 -6.47 -3.45
CA VAL A 17 -1.80 -7.60 -4.38
C VAL A 17 -0.50 -7.55 -5.19
N LEU A 18 -0.14 -6.40 -5.77
CA LEU A 18 1.10 -6.27 -6.53
C LEU A 18 2.34 -6.49 -5.66
N THR A 19 2.32 -5.99 -4.42
CA THR A 19 3.40 -6.19 -3.46
C THR A 19 3.53 -7.65 -3.07
N GLU A 20 2.42 -8.34 -2.85
CA GLU A 20 2.41 -9.78 -2.54
C GLU A 20 2.89 -10.64 -3.71
N LEU A 21 2.48 -10.30 -4.94
CA LEU A 21 2.97 -11.00 -6.13
C LEU A 21 4.49 -10.81 -6.31
N ALA A 22 5.01 -9.61 -6.05
CA ALA A 22 6.44 -9.35 -6.10
C ALA A 22 7.21 -10.04 -4.96
N SER A 23 6.64 -10.08 -3.75
CA SER A 23 7.25 -10.72 -2.57
C SER A 23 7.41 -12.24 -2.78
N ARG A 24 6.46 -12.86 -3.48
CA ARG A 24 6.43 -14.28 -3.87
C ARG A 24 7.16 -14.58 -5.19
N GLY A 25 7.79 -13.59 -5.83
CA GLY A 25 8.52 -13.76 -7.09
C GLY A 25 7.64 -13.99 -8.33
N ARG A 26 6.31 -13.85 -8.22
CA ARG A 26 5.39 -13.94 -9.35
C ARG A 26 5.39 -12.67 -10.20
N LEU A 27 5.64 -11.52 -9.59
CA LEU A 27 5.86 -10.26 -10.29
C LEU A 27 7.36 -9.98 -10.37
N ARG A 28 7.94 -10.21 -11.55
CA ARG A 28 9.35 -9.90 -11.83
C ARG A 28 9.57 -8.38 -11.77
N ARG A 29 10.81 -7.98 -11.50
CA ARG A 29 11.24 -6.58 -11.56
C ARG A 29 10.88 -5.98 -12.91
N ASN A 30 10.14 -4.88 -12.90
CA ASN A 30 9.57 -4.27 -14.09
C ASN A 30 9.40 -2.75 -13.91
N ARG A 31 9.11 -2.03 -14.99
CA ARG A 31 8.96 -0.57 -14.98
C ARG A 31 7.51 -0.08 -14.83
N ILE A 32 6.53 -0.97 -14.68
CA ILE A 32 5.09 -0.65 -14.72
C ILE A 32 4.47 -0.68 -13.32
N ALA A 33 4.66 -1.76 -12.56
CA ALA A 33 3.93 -2.07 -11.33
C ALA A 33 4.86 -2.46 -10.17
N GLY A 34 4.49 -2.07 -8.94
CA GLY A 34 5.25 -2.28 -7.71
C GLY A 34 5.93 -1.00 -7.18
N ILE A 35 6.67 -1.13 -6.07
CA ILE A 35 7.43 -0.04 -5.45
C ILE A 35 8.73 0.13 -6.23
N ARG A 36 8.83 1.21 -7.03
CA ARG A 36 9.89 1.43 -8.02
C ARG A 36 10.75 2.62 -7.63
N THR A 37 11.70 2.40 -6.74
CA THR A 37 12.74 3.38 -6.43
C THR A 37 14.07 2.94 -7.01
N HIS A 38 15.06 3.84 -7.01
CA HIS A 38 16.42 3.50 -7.42
C HIS A 38 16.99 2.32 -6.61
N ALA A 39 16.64 2.20 -5.32
CA ALA A 39 17.09 1.11 -4.47
C ALA A 39 16.38 -0.21 -4.82
N THR A 40 15.05 -0.22 -4.92
CA THR A 40 14.28 -1.45 -5.17
C THR A 40 14.52 -2.05 -6.56
N MET A 41 14.90 -1.21 -7.53
CA MET A 41 15.14 -1.61 -8.93
C MET A 41 16.58 -2.08 -9.21
N ARG A 42 17.46 -2.11 -8.21
CA ARG A 42 18.90 -2.38 -8.40
C ARG A 42 19.18 -3.83 -8.85
N THR A 43 18.60 -4.79 -8.15
CA THR A 43 18.75 -6.23 -8.41
C THR A 43 17.43 -6.96 -8.17
N ASP A 44 17.30 -8.18 -8.70
CA ASP A 44 16.09 -9.00 -8.46
C ASP A 44 16.00 -9.42 -6.98
N ALA A 45 17.13 -9.55 -6.29
CA ALA A 45 17.19 -9.77 -4.85
C ALA A 45 16.65 -8.57 -4.05
N ALA A 46 17.08 -7.34 -4.40
CA ALA A 46 16.57 -6.11 -3.81
C ALA A 46 15.06 -5.93 -4.06
N TRP A 47 14.60 -6.28 -5.27
CA TRP A 47 13.18 -6.27 -5.63
C TRP A 47 12.36 -7.21 -4.73
N ALA A 48 12.76 -8.46 -4.58
CA ALA A 48 11.99 -9.41 -3.77
C ALA A 48 12.05 -9.06 -2.27
N ALA A 49 13.20 -8.58 -1.77
CA ALA A 49 13.37 -8.20 -0.37
C ALA A 49 12.53 -6.98 0.03
N SER A 50 12.52 -5.95 -0.82
CA SER A 50 11.74 -4.73 -0.60
C SER A 50 10.23 -5.01 -0.53
N HIS A 51 9.71 -5.82 -1.45
CA HIS A 51 8.29 -6.17 -1.45
C HIS A 51 7.91 -7.11 -0.30
N ARG A 52 8.80 -8.01 0.14
CA ARG A 52 8.57 -8.78 1.38
C ARG A 52 8.49 -7.89 2.61
N ALA A 53 9.34 -6.86 2.71
CA ALA A 53 9.32 -5.93 3.82
C ALA A 53 8.02 -5.09 3.85
N ALA A 54 7.55 -4.65 2.68
CA ALA A 54 6.35 -3.83 2.56
C ALA A 54 5.03 -4.62 2.67
N ALA A 55 5.00 -5.92 2.34
CA ALA A 55 3.77 -6.70 2.19
C ALA A 55 2.81 -6.61 3.38
N LYS A 56 3.32 -6.79 4.60
CA LYS A 56 2.49 -6.74 5.82
C LYS A 56 1.84 -5.37 6.00
N THR A 57 2.60 -4.30 5.80
CA THR A 57 2.14 -2.92 5.96
C THR A 57 1.03 -2.57 5.00
N VAL A 58 1.17 -2.96 3.72
CA VAL A 58 0.16 -2.62 2.69
C VAL A 58 -1.16 -3.38 2.95
N TRP A 59 -1.10 -4.64 3.40
CA TRP A 59 -2.30 -5.38 3.80
C TRP A 59 -3.00 -4.79 5.03
N ILE A 60 -2.25 -4.40 6.07
CA ILE A 60 -2.80 -3.72 7.25
C ILE A 60 -3.47 -2.40 6.84
N GLY A 61 -2.79 -1.61 6.00
CA GLY A 61 -3.33 -0.37 5.47
C GLY A 61 -4.61 -0.56 4.67
N PHE A 62 -4.66 -1.59 3.81
CA PHE A 62 -5.88 -1.94 3.07
C PHE A 62 -7.04 -2.27 4.01
N VAL A 63 -6.85 -3.17 4.98
CA VAL A 63 -7.92 -3.58 5.90
C VAL A 63 -8.42 -2.39 6.73
N ALA A 64 -7.50 -1.58 7.28
CA ALA A 64 -7.85 -0.39 8.03
C ALA A 64 -8.63 0.62 7.18
N SER A 65 -8.20 0.85 5.94
CA SER A 65 -8.86 1.76 5.01
C SER A 65 -10.24 1.23 4.59
N ALA A 66 -10.39 -0.08 4.38
CA ALA A 66 -11.66 -0.71 4.05
C ALA A 66 -12.68 -0.58 5.19
N VAL A 67 -12.25 -0.78 6.45
CA VAL A 67 -13.13 -0.58 7.62
C VAL A 67 -13.56 0.89 7.73
N ALA A 68 -12.63 1.84 7.59
CA ALA A 68 -12.96 3.26 7.61
C ALA A 68 -13.91 3.65 6.46
N ALA A 69 -13.72 3.06 5.28
CA ALA A 69 -14.62 3.27 4.14
C ALA A 69 -16.03 2.75 4.38
N LEU A 70 -16.17 1.56 5.00
CA LEU A 70 -17.49 1.03 5.37
C LEU A 70 -18.21 1.98 6.32
N ILE A 71 -17.51 2.50 7.34
CA ILE A 71 -18.07 3.50 8.27
C ILE A 71 -18.50 4.76 7.51
N ALA A 72 -17.65 5.25 6.60
CA ALA A 72 -17.96 6.44 5.80
C ALA A 72 -19.22 6.28 4.93
N LEU A 73 -19.50 5.06 4.45
CA LEU A 73 -20.63 4.76 3.57
C LEU A 73 -21.96 4.53 4.33
N VAL A 74 -21.90 4.05 5.57
CA VAL A 74 -23.12 3.74 6.36
C VAL A 74 -23.49 4.81 7.38
N ALA A 75 -22.52 5.61 7.83
CA ALA A 75 -22.77 6.69 8.78
C ALA A 75 -23.17 7.99 8.08
N GLU A 76 -23.75 8.90 8.84
CA GLU A 76 -24.15 10.24 8.38
C GLU A 76 -23.43 11.35 9.16
N GLY A 77 -23.50 12.58 8.65
CA GLY A 77 -22.97 13.77 9.31
C GLY A 77 -21.47 13.72 9.59
N THR A 78 -21.07 14.18 10.78
CA THR A 78 -19.67 14.31 11.19
C THR A 78 -18.93 12.96 11.21
N VAL A 79 -19.62 11.87 11.56
CA VAL A 79 -19.00 10.53 11.61
C VAL A 79 -18.55 10.09 10.22
N SER A 80 -19.41 10.28 9.20
CA SER A 80 -19.06 10.01 7.80
C SER A 80 -17.86 10.85 7.36
N LEU A 81 -17.85 12.15 7.70
CA LEU A 81 -16.75 13.05 7.34
C LEU A 81 -15.42 12.62 7.97
N VAL A 82 -15.40 12.31 9.27
CA VAL A 82 -14.20 11.83 9.97
C VAL A 82 -13.69 10.52 9.37
N ALA A 83 -14.60 9.61 9.02
CA ALA A 83 -14.24 8.34 8.39
C ALA A 83 -13.61 8.52 7.00
N VAL A 84 -14.13 9.45 6.18
CA VAL A 84 -13.53 9.80 4.87
C VAL A 84 -12.12 10.38 5.04
N VAL A 85 -11.91 11.26 6.02
CA VAL A 85 -10.58 11.81 6.31
C VAL A 85 -9.63 10.70 6.79
N ALA A 86 -10.11 9.77 7.62
CA ALA A 86 -9.33 8.61 8.05
C ALA A 86 -8.90 7.72 6.88
N VAL A 87 -9.79 7.46 5.90
CA VAL A 87 -9.44 6.71 4.67
C VAL A 87 -8.25 7.37 3.95
N ALA A 88 -8.28 8.69 3.77
CA ALA A 88 -7.20 9.43 3.13
C ALA A 88 -5.89 9.39 3.94
N ALA A 89 -5.99 9.57 5.26
CA ALA A 89 -4.83 9.51 6.15
C ALA A 89 -4.18 8.12 6.17
N ILE A 90 -4.97 7.05 6.24
CA ILE A 90 -4.49 5.66 6.22
C ILE A 90 -3.80 5.37 4.88
N PHE A 91 -4.38 5.81 3.76
CA PHE A 91 -3.79 5.66 2.45
C PHE A 91 -2.40 6.30 2.36
N LEU A 92 -2.30 7.56 2.79
CA LEU A 92 -1.03 8.30 2.77
C LEU A 92 0.00 7.66 3.69
N ALA A 93 -0.37 7.37 4.94
CA ALA A 93 0.52 6.74 5.92
C ALA A 93 1.04 5.38 5.43
N THR A 94 0.16 4.54 4.90
CA THR A 94 0.54 3.22 4.36
C THR A 94 1.49 3.35 3.18
N SER A 95 1.20 4.29 2.26
CA SER A 95 2.04 4.53 1.09
C SER A 95 3.45 5.00 1.48
N VAL A 96 3.55 5.90 2.45
CA VAL A 96 4.85 6.41 2.94
C VAL A 96 5.60 5.31 3.69
N VAL A 97 4.97 4.63 4.64
CA VAL A 97 5.65 3.61 5.47
C VAL A 97 6.11 2.42 4.61
N SER A 98 5.27 1.95 3.69
CA SER A 98 5.65 0.85 2.77
C SER A 98 6.82 1.25 1.86
N LEU A 99 6.86 2.49 1.38
CA LEU A 99 7.97 3.03 0.59
C LEU A 99 9.28 3.06 1.41
N LEU A 100 9.23 3.52 2.66
CA LEU A 100 10.40 3.58 3.54
C LEU A 100 10.95 2.19 3.84
N GLN A 101 10.07 1.26 4.25
CA GLN A 101 10.44 -0.14 4.53
C GLN A 101 11.02 -0.84 3.29
N ALA A 102 10.41 -0.62 2.12
CA ALA A 102 10.90 -1.17 0.86
C ALA A 102 12.31 -0.64 0.53
N ASN A 103 12.54 0.66 0.69
CA ASN A 103 13.84 1.28 0.42
C ASN A 103 14.93 0.82 1.38
N GLU A 104 14.62 0.73 2.66
CA GLU A 104 15.55 0.23 3.68
C GLU A 104 15.95 -1.21 3.37
N ALA A 105 14.97 -2.10 3.16
CA ALA A 105 15.23 -3.50 2.84
C ALA A 105 16.03 -3.69 1.54
N ALA A 106 15.81 -2.84 0.53
CA ALA A 106 16.57 -2.88 -0.71
C ALA A 106 18.04 -2.48 -0.52
N ARG A 107 18.32 -1.49 0.35
CA ARG A 107 19.71 -1.05 0.62
C ARG A 107 20.53 -2.11 1.35
N LEU A 108 19.89 -2.93 2.18
CA LEU A 108 20.53 -4.03 2.91
C LEU A 108 20.90 -5.23 2.02
N ARG A 109 20.38 -5.30 0.79
CA ARG A 109 20.63 -6.42 -0.14
C ARG A 109 21.08 -5.90 -1.51
N PRO A 110 22.37 -5.55 -1.63
CA PRO A 110 22.94 -5.05 -2.88
C PRO A 110 22.67 -5.99 -4.07
#